data_AF-A0A5J9WRF1-F1
#
_entry.id   AF-A0A5J9WRF1-F1
#
_cell.length_a   1.000
_cell.length_b   1.000
_cell.length_c   1.000
_cell.angle_alpha   90.00
_cell.angle_beta   90.00
_cell.angle_gamma   90.00
#
_symmetry.space_group_name_H-M   'P 1'
#
loop_
_entity.id
_entity.type
_entity.pdbx_description
1 polymer ?
#
loop_
_entity_poly.entity_id
_entity_poly.type
_entity_poly.pdbx_seq_one_letter_code
_entity_poly.pdbx_strand_id
1 'polypeptide(L)'
;MDTTSKPVISAYADMLKSGQRQMRYKLKKKYFDNVPESQRITKSPVSSMDDNQWAELLKLWSSPQHMETCLANQRNREKVRMYQRTGSRCYVAQAHAVRDKFKDAEPTAVDLFREFHSSRKTGSVSETIQNALDDMEAMMEEPVREGEEPMSPGRAVREVVRASTFLEVVGLQSKKKTQSSRLFPVRSTDR
;
A
#
# COMPACT_ATOMS: atom_id res chain seq x y z
N MET A 1 -17.80 -23.31 -11.70
CA MET A 1 -16.61 -22.58 -11.23
C MET A 1 -15.47 -23.58 -11.12
N ASP A 2 -14.37 -23.39 -11.84
CA ASP A 2 -13.20 -24.26 -11.73
C ASP A 2 -12.38 -23.91 -10.48
N THR A 3 -12.52 -24.73 -9.45
CA THR A 3 -11.85 -24.58 -8.15
C THR A 3 -10.36 -24.88 -8.20
N THR A 4 -9.87 -25.48 -9.29
CA THR A 4 -8.46 -25.85 -9.49
C THR A 4 -7.68 -24.79 -10.28
N SER A 5 -8.38 -23.79 -10.81
CA SER A 5 -7.73 -22.69 -11.51
C SER A 5 -6.78 -21.92 -10.57
N LYS A 6 -5.60 -21.55 -11.09
CA LYS A 6 -4.60 -20.74 -10.39
C LYS A 6 -5.17 -19.50 -9.67
N PRO A 7 -6.04 -18.67 -10.29
CA PRO A 7 -6.60 -17.50 -9.61
C PRO A 7 -7.46 -17.89 -8.40
N VAL A 8 -8.23 -18.97 -8.49
CA VAL A 8 -9.07 -19.44 -7.40
C VAL A 8 -8.21 -19.96 -6.24
N ILE A 9 -7.21 -20.81 -6.51
CA ILE A 9 -6.27 -21.29 -5.49
C ILE A 9 -5.54 -20.12 -4.80
N SER A 10 -5.09 -19.11 -5.56
CA SER A 10 -4.45 -17.91 -5.00
C SER A 10 -5.39 -17.15 -4.06
N ALA A 11 -6.64 -16.93 -4.47
CA ALA A 11 -7.63 -16.24 -3.66
C ALA A 11 -7.90 -16.97 -2.33
N TYR A 12 -8.01 -18.31 -2.36
CA TYR A 12 -8.13 -19.12 -1.15
C TYR A 12 -6.90 -19.02 -0.25
N ALA A 13 -5.70 -19.11 -0.82
CA ALA A 13 -4.46 -18.97 -0.06
C ALA A 13 -4.35 -17.60 0.62
N ASP A 14 -4.72 -16.53 -0.07
CA ASP A 14 -4.70 -15.18 0.47
C ASP A 14 -5.72 -14.97 1.59
N MET A 15 -6.92 -15.55 1.44
CA MET A 15 -7.93 -15.56 2.50
C MET A 15 -7.39 -16.25 3.76
N LEU A 16 -6.79 -17.44 3.63
CA LEU A 16 -6.23 -18.18 4.76
C LEU A 16 -5.06 -17.43 5.43
N LYS A 17 -4.14 -16.87 4.63
CA LYS A 17 -3.05 -16.03 5.12
C LYS A 17 -3.56 -14.82 5.89
N SER A 18 -4.64 -14.19 5.42
CA SER A 18 -5.25 -13.04 6.08
C SER A 18 -5.78 -13.42 7.48
N GLY A 19 -6.45 -14.57 7.61
CA GLY A 19 -6.92 -15.10 8.88
C GLY A 19 -5.78 -15.38 9.86
N GLN A 20 -4.72 -16.05 9.39
CA GLN A 20 -3.53 -16.32 10.21
C GLN A 20 -2.83 -15.04 10.66
N ARG A 21 -2.76 -14.00 9.81
CA ARG A 21 -2.17 -12.70 10.17
C ARG A 21 -2.99 -12.04 11.29
N GLN A 22 -4.31 -12.03 11.17
CA GLN A 22 -5.20 -11.45 12.18
C GLN A 22 -5.12 -12.19 13.52
N MET A 23 -5.09 -13.53 13.48
CA MET A 23 -4.88 -14.36 14.66
C MET A 23 -3.55 -14.01 15.35
N ARG A 24 -2.43 -14.01 14.61
CA ARG A 24 -1.11 -13.66 15.16
C ARG A 24 -1.07 -12.25 15.74
N TYR A 25 -1.71 -11.27 15.09
CA TYR A 25 -1.83 -9.92 15.62
C TYR A 25 -2.56 -9.89 16.98
N LYS A 26 -3.70 -10.57 17.09
CA LYS A 26 -4.47 -10.65 18.35
C LYS A 26 -3.67 -11.33 19.46
N LEU A 27 -2.95 -12.40 19.14
CA LEU A 27 -2.09 -13.10 20.09
C LEU A 27 -0.95 -12.23 20.58
N LYS A 28 -0.21 -11.58 19.66
CA LYS A 28 0.89 -10.67 19.99
C LYS A 28 0.40 -9.53 20.90
N LYS A 29 -0.71 -8.90 20.53
CA LYS A 29 -1.30 -7.80 21.31
C LYS A 29 -1.68 -8.20 22.73
N LYS A 30 -2.23 -9.41 22.92
CA LYS A 30 -2.74 -9.88 24.21
C LYS A 30 -1.64 -10.49 25.10
N TYR A 31 -0.66 -11.18 24.52
CA TYR A 31 0.28 -12.01 25.28
C TYR A 31 1.75 -11.59 25.14
N PHE A 32 2.08 -10.56 24.35
CA PHE A 32 3.45 -10.14 24.08
C PHE A 32 3.69 -8.64 24.26
N ASP A 33 2.97 -7.78 23.53
CA ASP A 33 3.33 -6.34 23.37
C ASP A 33 3.38 -5.57 24.70
N ASN A 34 2.44 -5.83 25.62
CA ASN A 34 2.35 -5.15 26.92
C ASN A 34 2.63 -6.11 28.09
N VAL A 35 3.29 -7.24 27.84
CA VAL A 35 3.56 -8.26 28.85
C VAL A 35 5.07 -8.29 29.14
N PRO A 36 5.49 -8.06 30.39
CA PRO A 36 6.88 -8.21 30.80
C PRO A 36 7.39 -9.60 30.45
N GLU A 37 8.66 -9.71 30.05
CA GLU A 37 9.23 -10.99 29.58
C GLU A 37 9.07 -12.12 30.60
N SER A 38 9.20 -11.82 31.89
CA SER A 38 9.00 -12.79 32.99
C SER A 38 7.58 -13.33 33.12
N GLN A 39 6.58 -12.65 32.56
CA GLN A 39 5.16 -13.02 32.63
C GLN A 39 4.62 -13.55 31.29
N ARG A 40 5.47 -13.64 30.26
CA ARG A 40 5.04 -14.16 28.95
C ARG A 40 4.75 -15.65 29.05
N ILE A 41 3.58 -16.04 28.58
CA ILE A 41 3.20 -17.45 28.49
C ILE A 41 4.12 -18.17 27.51
N THR A 42 4.65 -19.32 27.92
CA THR A 42 5.56 -20.14 27.10
C THR A 42 4.82 -21.23 26.33
N LYS A 43 3.57 -21.51 26.69
CA LYS A 43 2.69 -22.46 26.01
C LYS A 43 1.69 -21.75 25.12
N SER A 44 1.25 -22.45 24.08
CA SER A 44 0.27 -21.95 23.13
C SER A 44 -1.06 -21.64 23.82
N PRO A 45 -1.58 -20.42 23.69
CA PRO A 45 -2.88 -20.03 24.27
C PRO A 45 -4.07 -20.51 23.43
N VAL A 46 -3.84 -21.16 22.28
CA VAL A 46 -4.90 -21.56 21.33
C VAL A 46 -4.70 -23.00 20.87
N SER A 47 -5.78 -23.75 20.73
CA SER A 47 -5.75 -25.15 20.30
C SER A 47 -5.32 -25.34 18.84
N SER A 48 -5.42 -24.30 18.01
CA SER A 48 -5.05 -24.34 16.59
C SER A 48 -3.55 -24.18 16.33
N MET A 49 -2.73 -24.08 17.38
CA MET A 49 -1.28 -23.88 17.29
C MET A 49 -0.60 -24.70 18.37
N ASP A 50 0.44 -25.44 18.01
CA ASP A 50 1.24 -26.19 18.98
C ASP A 50 2.26 -25.30 19.71
N ASP A 51 2.82 -25.82 20.80
CA ASP A 51 3.76 -25.08 21.64
C ASP A 51 5.06 -24.72 20.91
N ASN A 52 5.51 -25.51 19.94
CA ASN A 52 6.72 -25.23 19.16
C ASN A 52 6.50 -24.06 18.19
N GLN A 53 5.36 -24.05 17.51
CA GLN A 53 4.93 -22.94 16.65
C GLN A 53 4.77 -21.64 17.45
N TRP A 54 4.23 -21.72 18.67
CA TRP A 54 4.15 -20.58 19.58
C TRP A 54 5.53 -20.06 19.98
N ALA A 55 6.45 -20.96 20.35
CA ALA A 55 7.83 -20.60 20.70
C ALA A 55 8.56 -19.90 19.54
N GLU A 56 8.38 -20.37 18.30
CA GLU A 56 8.94 -19.71 17.11
C GLU A 56 8.34 -18.31 16.88
N LEU A 57 7.05 -18.09 17.21
CA LEU A 57 6.46 -16.75 17.16
C LEU A 57 7.05 -15.81 18.22
N LEU A 58 7.23 -16.28 19.45
CA LEU A 58 7.88 -15.51 20.51
C LEU A 58 9.30 -15.12 20.10
N LYS A 59 10.06 -16.07 19.56
CA LYS A 59 11.41 -15.84 19.03
C LYS A 59 11.42 -14.82 17.91
N LEU A 60 10.49 -14.92 16.96
CA LEU A 60 10.36 -13.97 15.87
C LEU A 60 10.05 -12.56 16.38
N TRP A 61 9.10 -12.43 17.33
CA TRP A 61 8.70 -11.11 17.84
C TRP A 61 9.75 -10.45 18.72
N SER A 62 10.59 -11.24 19.41
CA SER A 62 11.74 -10.75 20.19
C SER A 62 12.99 -10.52 19.34
N SER A 63 13.01 -10.93 18.07
CA SER A 63 14.19 -10.77 17.21
C SER A 63 14.49 -9.28 16.94
N PRO A 64 15.73 -8.81 17.15
CA PRO A 64 16.14 -7.43 16.86
C PRO A 64 15.80 -7.00 15.43
N GLN A 65 16.09 -7.86 14.45
CA GLN A 65 15.82 -7.59 13.04
C GLN A 65 14.32 -7.38 12.77
N HIS A 66 13.46 -8.18 13.41
CA HIS A 66 12.01 -8.04 13.27
C HIS A 66 11.52 -6.72 13.89
N MET A 67 12.01 -6.39 15.09
CA MET A 67 11.67 -5.14 15.78
C MET A 67 12.08 -3.91 14.98
N GLU A 68 13.32 -3.88 14.47
CA GLU A 68 13.81 -2.79 13.61
C GLU A 68 12.95 -2.62 12.37
N THR A 69 12.58 -3.72 11.71
CA THR A 69 11.69 -3.72 10.55
C THR A 69 10.31 -3.16 10.91
N CYS A 70 9.75 -3.55 12.05
CA CYS A 70 8.46 -3.03 12.54
C CYS A 70 8.53 -1.52 12.80
N LEU A 71 9.57 -1.04 13.49
CA LEU A 71 9.76 0.38 13.79
C LEU A 71 9.99 1.21 12.52
N ALA A 72 10.75 0.68 11.56
CA ALA A 72 10.93 1.32 10.25
C ALA A 72 9.60 1.41 9.49
N ASN A 73 8.80 0.34 9.48
CA ASN A 73 7.48 0.33 8.85
C ASN A 73 6.50 1.31 9.52
N GLN A 74 6.55 1.43 10.85
CA GLN A 74 5.77 2.42 11.59
C GLN A 74 6.17 3.85 11.19
N ARG A 75 7.47 4.18 11.26
CA ARG A 75 7.99 5.50 10.82
C ARG A 75 7.63 5.80 9.37
N ASN A 76 7.66 4.80 8.49
CA ASN A 76 7.25 4.97 7.10
C ASN A 76 5.74 5.20 6.96
N ARG A 77 4.92 4.56 7.81
CA ARG A 77 3.47 4.77 7.85
C ARG A 77 3.12 6.17 8.35
N GLU A 78 3.83 6.69 9.34
CA GLU A 78 3.67 8.05 9.88
C GLU A 78 4.00 9.14 8.84
N LYS A 79 4.87 8.84 7.87
CA LYS A 79 5.19 9.75 6.75
C LYS A 79 4.09 9.83 5.68
N VAL A 80 3.08 8.95 5.70
CA VAL A 80 1.99 8.97 4.72
C VAL A 80 1.10 10.19 4.98
N ARG A 81 1.14 11.17 4.08
CA ARG A 81 0.37 12.42 4.17
C ARG A 81 -1.01 12.34 3.51
N MET A 82 -1.07 11.70 2.34
CA MET A 82 -2.25 11.65 1.48
C MET A 82 -2.80 10.23 1.45
N TYR A 83 -3.81 9.95 2.28
CA TYR A 83 -4.41 8.62 2.36
C TYR A 83 -5.40 8.38 1.22
N GLN A 84 -5.20 7.30 0.47
CA GLN A 84 -6.18 6.84 -0.52
C GLN A 84 -7.52 6.47 0.13
N ARG A 85 -8.61 6.73 -0.58
CA ARG A 85 -9.99 6.40 -0.19
C ARG A 85 -10.66 5.40 -1.15
N THR A 86 -9.86 4.62 -1.87
CA THR A 86 -10.29 3.60 -2.85
C THR A 86 -10.83 2.30 -2.21
N GLY A 87 -10.79 2.20 -0.88
CA GLY A 87 -11.23 1.02 -0.13
C GLY A 87 -10.27 -0.17 -0.33
N SER A 88 -10.82 -1.35 -0.61
CA SER A 88 -10.05 -2.58 -0.87
C SER A 88 -9.41 -2.61 -2.26
N ARG A 89 -9.76 -1.68 -3.16
CA ARG A 89 -9.19 -1.62 -4.50
C ARG A 89 -7.86 -0.87 -4.47
N CYS A 90 -6.84 -1.46 -5.08
CA CYS A 90 -5.62 -0.71 -5.42
C CYS A 90 -5.94 0.36 -6.48
N TYR A 91 -5.06 1.35 -6.63
CA TYR A 91 -5.21 2.40 -7.64
C TYR A 91 -5.43 1.86 -9.06
N VAL A 92 -4.72 0.80 -9.49
CA VAL A 92 -4.92 0.18 -10.81
C VAL A 92 -6.36 -0.34 -10.97
N ALA A 93 -6.84 -1.12 -10.00
CA ALA A 93 -8.19 -1.66 -10.04
C ALA A 93 -9.26 -0.57 -9.93
N GLN A 94 -8.99 0.48 -9.14
CA GLN A 94 -9.90 1.62 -9.03
C GLN A 94 -9.91 2.43 -10.32
N ALA A 95 -8.76 2.68 -10.96
CA ALA A 95 -8.64 3.34 -12.25
C ALA A 95 -9.49 2.63 -13.31
N HIS A 96 -9.38 1.29 -13.40
CA HIS A 96 -10.25 0.50 -14.28
C HIS A 96 -11.73 0.67 -13.94
N ALA A 97 -12.10 0.60 -12.65
CA ALA A 97 -13.49 0.73 -12.22
C ALA A 97 -14.10 2.11 -12.45
N VAL A 98 -13.28 3.17 -12.56
CA VAL A 98 -13.76 4.54 -12.78
C VAL A 98 -13.73 4.95 -14.25
N ARG A 99 -13.10 4.18 -15.14
CA ARG A 99 -13.13 4.45 -16.59
C ARG A 99 -14.55 4.61 -17.13
N ASP A 100 -15.48 3.77 -16.69
CA ASP A 100 -16.89 3.85 -17.08
C ASP A 100 -17.56 5.15 -16.63
N LYS A 101 -17.06 5.81 -15.57
CA LYS A 101 -17.58 7.11 -15.11
C LYS A 101 -17.17 8.25 -16.04
N PHE A 102 -16.00 8.15 -16.67
CA PHE A 102 -15.44 9.21 -17.50
C PHE A 102 -15.89 9.15 -18.95
N LYS A 103 -16.70 8.14 -19.33
CA LYS A 103 -17.33 7.96 -20.64
C LYS A 103 -16.40 8.27 -21.82
N ASP A 104 -16.44 9.51 -22.32
CA ASP A 104 -15.90 9.98 -23.59
C ASP A 104 -14.57 10.76 -23.48
N ALA A 105 -14.06 11.01 -22.26
CA ALA A 105 -12.79 11.70 -22.04
C ALA A 105 -11.86 10.85 -21.16
N GLU A 106 -10.59 10.73 -21.57
CA GLU A 106 -9.60 10.06 -20.73
C GLU A 106 -9.33 10.92 -19.48
N PRO A 107 -9.51 10.39 -18.27
CA PRO A 107 -9.40 11.18 -17.05
C PRO A 107 -7.97 11.73 -16.89
N THR A 108 -7.87 13.00 -16.54
CA THR A 108 -6.57 13.62 -16.29
C THR A 108 -5.93 13.07 -15.01
N ALA A 109 -4.63 13.33 -14.82
CA ALA A 109 -3.95 12.96 -13.58
C ALA A 109 -4.59 13.58 -12.34
N VAL A 110 -5.10 14.82 -12.46
CA VAL A 110 -5.79 15.55 -11.38
C VAL A 110 -7.16 14.92 -11.09
N ASP A 111 -7.90 14.51 -12.12
CA ASP A 111 -9.20 13.83 -11.95
C ASP A 111 -9.05 12.50 -11.21
N LEU A 112 -8.06 11.69 -11.62
CA LEU A 112 -7.75 10.42 -10.95
C LEU A 112 -7.27 10.68 -9.51
N PHE A 113 -6.43 11.69 -9.30
CA PHE A 113 -5.97 12.06 -7.97
C PHE A 113 -7.15 12.44 -7.05
N ARG A 114 -8.08 13.28 -7.53
CA ARG A 114 -9.29 13.66 -6.80
C ARG A 114 -10.15 12.42 -6.49
N GLU A 115 -10.51 11.63 -7.51
CA GLU A 115 -11.35 10.43 -7.36
C GLU A 115 -10.77 9.43 -6.35
N PHE A 116 -9.45 9.26 -6.33
CA PHE A 116 -8.82 8.30 -5.42
C PHE A 116 -8.72 8.77 -3.97
N HIS A 117 -8.84 10.07 -3.71
CA HIS A 117 -8.76 10.65 -2.37
C HIS A 117 -10.11 11.19 -1.87
N SER A 118 -11.15 11.13 -2.68
CA SER A 118 -12.53 11.45 -2.32
C SER A 118 -13.26 10.29 -1.67
N SER A 119 -14.13 10.60 -0.71
CA SER A 119 -15.04 9.62 -0.12
C SER A 119 -16.11 9.22 -1.14
N ARG A 120 -16.30 7.92 -1.38
CA ARG A 120 -17.38 7.43 -2.26
C ARG A 120 -18.78 7.74 -1.72
N LYS A 121 -18.94 7.85 -0.40
CA LYS A 121 -20.25 8.07 0.24
C LYS A 121 -20.66 9.54 0.23
N THR A 122 -19.69 10.43 0.48
CA THR A 122 -19.95 11.85 0.78
C THR A 122 -19.32 12.80 -0.22
N GLY A 123 -18.46 12.32 -1.13
CA GLY A 123 -17.66 13.16 -2.02
C GLY A 123 -16.55 13.94 -1.32
N SER A 124 -16.50 13.94 0.01
CA SER A 124 -15.57 14.77 0.77
C SER A 124 -14.11 14.34 0.60
N VAL A 125 -13.22 15.34 0.57
CA VAL A 125 -11.76 15.20 0.63
C VAL A 125 -11.26 15.70 1.98
N SER A 126 -10.04 15.34 2.38
CA SER A 126 -9.39 15.96 3.54
C SER A 126 -8.80 17.31 3.17
N GLU A 127 -8.63 18.20 4.14
CA GLU A 127 -7.99 19.51 3.97
C GLU A 127 -6.64 19.43 3.23
N THR A 128 -5.77 18.51 3.62
CA THR A 128 -4.48 18.29 2.92
C THR A 128 -4.62 17.95 1.44
N ILE A 129 -5.70 17.29 1.06
CA ILE A 129 -5.98 16.94 -0.35
C ILE A 129 -6.60 18.12 -1.07
N GLN A 130 -7.47 18.88 -0.40
CA GLN A 130 -8.04 20.10 -0.96
C GLN A 130 -6.94 21.12 -1.28
N ASN A 131 -6.07 21.42 -0.32
CA ASN A 131 -4.93 22.32 -0.53
C ASN A 131 -4.04 21.85 -1.69
N ALA A 132 -3.82 20.53 -1.81
CA ALA A 132 -3.06 19.98 -2.92
C ALA A 132 -3.77 20.13 -4.27
N LEU A 133 -5.09 20.03 -4.32
CA LEU A 133 -5.87 20.25 -5.55
C LEU A 133 -5.84 21.73 -5.94
N ASP A 134 -5.96 22.63 -4.96
CA ASP A 134 -5.91 24.07 -5.17
C ASP A 134 -4.50 24.49 -5.66
N ASP A 135 -3.44 23.93 -5.09
CA ASP A 135 -2.06 24.14 -5.56
C ASP A 135 -1.86 23.65 -7.01
N MET A 136 -2.44 22.50 -7.37
CA MET A 136 -2.38 21.97 -8.75
C MET A 136 -3.11 22.88 -9.73
N GLU A 137 -4.28 23.41 -9.34
CA GLU A 137 -5.09 24.33 -10.14
C GLU A 137 -4.36 25.66 -10.33
N ALA A 138 -3.83 26.25 -9.25
CA ALA A 138 -3.04 27.49 -9.31
C ALA A 138 -1.83 27.35 -10.26
N MET A 139 -1.09 26.24 -10.16
CA MET A 139 0.04 25.97 -11.07
C MET A 139 -0.38 25.84 -12.55
N MET A 140 -1.62 25.45 -12.82
CA MET A 140 -2.17 25.32 -14.17
C MET A 140 -2.75 26.63 -14.72
N GLU A 141 -3.19 27.54 -13.84
CA GLU A 141 -3.69 28.87 -14.20
C GLU A 141 -2.58 29.92 -14.37
N GLU A 142 -1.36 29.64 -13.89
CA GLU A 142 -0.22 30.56 -14.07
C GLU A 142 0.02 30.86 -15.56
N PRO A 143 0.13 32.16 -15.94
CA PRO A 143 0.31 32.54 -17.33
C PRO A 143 1.65 32.03 -17.85
N VAL A 144 1.60 31.33 -18.97
CA VAL A 144 2.77 30.73 -19.62
C VAL A 144 3.62 31.84 -20.24
N ARG A 145 4.91 31.89 -19.89
CA ARG A 145 5.84 32.81 -20.54
C ARG A 145 5.98 32.46 -22.02
N GLU A 146 6.15 33.48 -22.86
CA GLU A 146 6.26 33.31 -24.31
C GLU A 146 7.39 32.32 -24.65
N GLY A 147 7.03 31.15 -25.20
CA GLY A 147 7.95 30.07 -25.56
C GLY A 147 8.03 28.88 -24.60
N GLU A 148 7.37 28.92 -23.44
CA GLU A 148 7.29 27.77 -22.52
C GLU A 148 6.07 26.88 -22.81
N GLU A 149 6.15 25.59 -22.48
CA GLU A 149 4.98 24.70 -22.52
C GLU A 149 4.06 24.95 -21.31
N PRO A 150 2.74 24.97 -21.50
CA PRO A 150 1.79 25.09 -20.39
C PRO A 150 1.95 23.97 -19.37
N MET A 151 1.68 24.28 -18.10
CA MET A 151 1.72 23.29 -17.03
C MET A 151 0.69 22.19 -17.28
N SER A 152 1.15 20.95 -17.50
CA SER A 152 0.25 19.81 -17.70
C SER A 152 -0.28 19.24 -16.37
N PRO A 153 -1.47 18.61 -16.34
CA PRO A 153 -2.01 17.98 -15.12
C PRO A 153 -1.07 16.95 -14.50
N GLY A 154 -0.35 16.18 -15.32
CA GLY A 154 0.63 15.22 -14.84
C GLY A 154 1.86 15.88 -14.19
N ARG A 155 2.30 17.03 -14.71
CA ARG A 155 3.41 17.80 -14.12
C ARG A 155 2.98 18.46 -12.81
N ALA A 156 1.80 19.08 -12.76
CA ALA A 156 1.23 19.66 -11.54
C ALA A 156 1.12 18.60 -10.41
N VAL A 157 0.54 17.43 -10.71
CA VAL A 157 0.45 16.32 -9.73
C VAL A 157 1.83 15.87 -9.25
N ARG A 158 2.84 15.81 -10.13
CA ARG A 158 4.20 15.44 -9.72
C ARG A 158 4.81 16.46 -8.77
N GLU A 159 4.69 17.75 -9.07
CA GLU A 159 5.29 18.83 -8.27
C GLU A 159 4.63 18.97 -6.90
N VAL A 160 3.30 18.81 -6.83
CA VAL A 160 2.54 18.95 -5.59
C VAL A 160 2.61 17.69 -4.73
N VAL A 161 2.33 16.51 -5.30
CA VAL A 161 2.32 15.25 -4.54
C VAL A 161 3.75 14.82 -4.17
N ARG A 162 4.74 15.18 -4.99
CA ARG A 162 6.17 14.81 -4.86
C ARG A 162 6.42 13.31 -4.73
N ALA A 163 5.41 12.48 -5.00
CA ALA A 163 5.50 11.04 -5.01
C ALA A 163 5.95 10.58 -6.40
N SER A 164 7.11 9.93 -6.44
CA SER A 164 7.70 9.47 -7.70
C SER A 164 6.86 8.41 -8.43
N THR A 165 5.93 7.74 -7.75
CA THR A 165 5.24 6.54 -8.24
C THR A 165 3.76 6.70 -8.53
N PHE A 166 3.11 7.83 -8.16
CA PHE A 166 1.65 7.96 -8.35
C PHE A 166 1.27 7.77 -9.81
N LEU A 167 1.88 8.54 -10.72
CA LEU A 167 1.60 8.49 -12.16
C LEU A 167 1.89 7.11 -12.78
N GLU A 168 2.89 6.39 -12.27
CA GLU A 168 3.20 5.02 -12.72
C GLU A 168 2.11 4.04 -12.27
N VAL A 169 1.65 4.16 -11.04
CA VAL A 169 0.68 3.22 -10.45
C VAL A 169 -0.72 3.42 -11.04
N VAL A 170 -1.06 4.63 -11.48
CA VAL A 170 -2.33 4.92 -12.14
C VAL A 170 -2.29 4.66 -13.66
N GLY A 171 -1.14 4.21 -14.18
CA GLY A 171 -0.97 3.84 -15.59
C GLY A 171 -0.73 5.01 -16.55
N LEU A 172 -0.52 6.22 -16.04
CA LEU A 172 -0.24 7.42 -16.84
C LEU A 172 1.24 7.58 -17.20
N GLN A 173 2.13 6.78 -16.60
CA GLN A 173 3.54 6.71 -16.95
C GLN A 173 4.07 5.28 -16.98
N SER A 174 4.95 5.00 -17.93
CA SER A 174 5.71 3.75 -17.94
C SER A 174 6.68 3.71 -16.78
N LYS A 175 6.72 2.60 -16.02
CA LYS A 175 7.76 2.35 -15.03
C LYS A 175 9.13 2.46 -15.69
N LYS A 176 10.02 3.28 -15.14
CA LYS A 176 11.43 3.25 -15.55
C LYS A 176 11.95 1.85 -15.21
N LYS A 177 12.44 1.09 -16.21
CA LYS A 177 13.12 -0.18 -15.96
C LYS A 177 14.37 0.10 -15.13
N THR A 178 14.29 -0.08 -13.82
CA THR A 178 15.50 -0.22 -13.02
C THR A 178 16.11 -1.56 -13.41
N GLN A 179 17.25 -1.55 -14.11
CA GLN A 179 18.11 -2.73 -14.18
C GLN A 179 18.60 -3.03 -12.77
N SER A 180 17.77 -3.70 -11.98
CA SER A 180 18.17 -4.26 -10.70
C SER A 180 18.70 -5.66 -10.98
N SER A 181 20.00 -5.76 -11.28
CA SER A 181 20.73 -7.02 -11.23
C SER A 181 20.79 -7.48 -9.77
N ARG A 182 19.70 -8.06 -9.27
CA ARG A 182 19.75 -8.87 -8.05
C ARG A 182 20.14 -10.28 -8.47
N LEU A 183 21.44 -10.55 -8.44
CA LEU A 183 21.94 -11.90 -8.29
C LEU A 183 21.42 -12.42 -6.95
N PHE A 184 20.37 -13.24 -6.99
CA PHE A 184 20.06 -14.11 -5.88
C PHE A 184 21.14 -15.19 -5.85
N PRO A 185 21.85 -15.42 -4.73
CA PRO A 185 22.73 -16.57 -4.63
C PRO A 185 21.86 -17.84 -4.71
N VAL A 186 22.07 -18.61 -5.77
CA VAL A 186 21.59 -19.99 -5.88
C VAL A 186 22.19 -20.75 -4.70
N ARG A 187 21.33 -21.29 -3.83
CA ARG A 187 21.75 -22.35 -2.90
C ARG A 187 22.06 -23.57 -3.75
N SER A 188 23.35 -23.87 -3.95
CA SER A 188 23.77 -25.21 -4.35
C SER A 188 23.33 -26.19 -3.27
N THR A 189 22.46 -27.11 -3.67
CA THR A 189 22.34 -28.40 -3.00
C THR A 189 23.12 -29.35 -3.87
N ASP A 190 24.32 -29.70 -3.44
CA ASP A 190 25.03 -30.87 -3.95
C ASP A 190 25.12 -31.90 -2.83
N ARG A 191 24.53 -33.05 -3.15
CA ARG A 191 24.65 -34.42 -2.61
C ARG A 191 24.96 -34.63 -1.13
#